data_AF-A0A2D5HBQ3-F1
#
_entry.id   AF-A0A2D5HBQ3-F1
#
_cell.length_a   1.000
_cell.length_b   1.000
_cell.length_c   1.000
_cell.angle_alpha   90.00
_cell.angle_beta   90.00
_cell.angle_gamma   90.00
#
_symmetry.space_group_name_H-M   'P 1'
#
loop_
_entity.id
_entity.type
_entity.pdbx_description
1 polymer ?
#
loop_
_entity_poly.entity_id
_entity_poly.type
_entity_poly.pdbx_seq_one_letter_code
_entity_poly.pdbx_strand_id
1 'polypeptide(L)'
;MRRIPVFSTLLVLVAVAIMVALGFWQLQRLKWKEGLLSHYAAARDISHEVEWTSKGVGEELLYRRAHLTCSAVRGHSSIAG
;
A
#
# COMPACT_ATOMS: atom_id res chain seq x y z
N MET A 1 -26.11 -31.41 40.99
CA MET A 1 -24.86 -30.66 40.75
C MET A 1 -24.73 -30.41 39.26
N ARG A 2 -24.83 -29.15 38.80
CA ARG A 2 -24.79 -28.80 37.37
C ARG A 2 -23.40 -29.15 36.83
N ARG A 3 -23.29 -30.16 35.96
CA ARG A 3 -22.06 -30.44 35.20
C ARG A 3 -21.77 -29.20 34.37
N ILE A 4 -20.78 -28.42 34.79
CA ILE A 4 -20.24 -27.35 33.97
C ILE A 4 -19.73 -28.03 32.69
N PRO A 5 -20.20 -27.64 31.50
CA PRO A 5 -19.80 -28.29 30.25
C PRO A 5 -18.39 -27.83 29.89
N VAL A 6 -17.38 -28.38 30.58
CA VAL A 6 -15.95 -28.04 30.42
C VAL A 6 -15.51 -28.09 28.96
N PHE A 7 -16.02 -29.05 28.20
CA PHE A 7 -15.76 -29.18 26.77
C PHE A 7 -16.28 -27.97 25.97
N SER A 8 -17.49 -27.50 26.27
CA SER A 8 -18.08 -26.32 25.63
C SER A 8 -17.29 -25.06 25.96
N THR A 9 -16.83 -24.91 27.21
CA THR A 9 -16.02 -23.77 27.63
C THR A 9 -14.66 -23.76 26.93
N LEU A 10 -14.03 -24.93 26.79
CA LEU A 10 -12.74 -25.07 26.11
C LEU A 10 -12.84 -24.69 24.63
N LEU A 11 -13.90 -25.17 23.95
CA LEU A 11 -14.16 -24.85 22.55
C LEU A 11 -14.31 -23.34 22.32
N VAL A 12 -15.07 -22.67 23.19
CA VAL A 12 -15.27 -21.21 23.11
C VAL A 12 -13.95 -20.48 23.35
N LEU A 13 -13.15 -20.90 24.32
CA LEU A 13 -11.82 -20.32 24.57
C LEU A 13 -10.91 -20.42 23.35
N VAL A 14 -10.91 -21.56 22.67
CA VAL A 14 -10.15 -21.75 21.42
C VAL A 14 -10.65 -20.81 20.32
N ALA A 15 -11.98 -20.69 20.14
CA ALA A 15 -12.55 -19.79 19.15
C ALA A 15 -12.18 -18.32 19.42
N VAL A 16 -12.23 -17.89 20.69
CA VAL A 16 -11.83 -16.53 21.10
C VAL A 16 -10.35 -16.30 20.83
N ALA A 17 -9.48 -17.26 21.15
CA ALA A 17 -8.05 -17.15 20.87
C ALA A 17 -7.76 -16.99 19.36
N ILE A 18 -8.48 -17.72 18.51
CA ILE A 18 -8.37 -17.59 17.05
C ILE A 18 -8.84 -16.19 16.59
N MET A 19 -9.98 -15.71 17.08
CA MET A 19 -10.47 -14.36 16.72
C MET A 19 -9.48 -13.26 17.12
N VAL A 20 -8.87 -13.37 18.30
CA VAL A 20 -7.85 -12.44 18.78
C VAL A 20 -6.60 -12.49 17.89
N ALA A 21 -6.11 -13.68 17.57
CA ALA A 21 -4.96 -13.87 16.68
C ALA A 21 -5.22 -13.28 15.29
N LEU A 22 -6.42 -13.48 14.73
CA LEU A 22 -6.83 -12.87 13.46
C LEU A 22 -6.90 -11.35 13.57
N GLY A 23 -7.39 -10.80 14.69
CA GLY A 23 -7.40 -9.35 14.94
C GLY A 23 -5.99 -8.75 14.92
N PHE A 24 -5.03 -9.39 15.59
CA PHE A 24 -3.62 -8.98 15.54
C PHE A 24 -3.03 -9.06 14.14
N TRP A 25 -3.34 -10.13 13.41
CA TRP A 25 -2.89 -10.30 12.03
C TRP A 25 -3.43 -9.20 11.11
N GLN A 26 -4.70 -8.80 11.29
CA GLN A 26 -5.31 -7.69 10.55
C GLN A 26 -4.63 -6.36 10.86
N LEU A 27 -4.32 -6.06 12.13
CA LEU A 27 -3.60 -4.85 12.53
C LEU A 27 -2.18 -4.80 11.93
N GLN A 28 -1.48 -5.94 11.91
CA GLN A 28 -0.17 -6.05 11.28
C GLN A 28 -0.26 -5.80 9.77
N ARG A 29 -1.30 -6.34 9.11
CA ARG A 29 -1.54 -6.13 7.67
C ARG A 29 -1.91 -4.69 7.35
N LEU A 30 -2.58 -3.98 8.24
CA LEU A 30 -2.92 -2.57 8.09
C LEU A 30 -1.67 -1.69 8.16
N LYS A 31 -0.77 -1.94 9.13
CA LYS A 31 0.52 -1.23 9.24
C LYS A 31 1.40 -1.36 8.00
N TRP A 32 1.39 -2.53 7.34
CA TRP A 32 2.09 -2.71 6.07
C TRP A 32 1.57 -1.76 4.97
N LYS A 33 0.26 -1.51 4.92
CA LYS A 33 -0.33 -0.58 3.96
C LYS A 33 -0.06 0.88 4.32
N GLU A 34 -0.06 1.23 5.60
CA GLU A 34 0.27 2.59 6.07
C GLU A 34 1.72 2.97 5.75
N GLY A 35 2.67 2.05 5.86
CA GLY A 35 4.06 2.28 5.47
C GLY A 35 4.23 2.60 3.98
N LEU A 36 3.39 2.04 3.11
CA LEU A 36 3.38 2.39 1.69
C LEU A 36 2.76 3.77 1.46
N LEU A 37 1.69 4.11 2.18
CA LEU A 37 1.02 5.42 2.11
C LEU A 37 1.93 6.57 2.58
N SER A 38 2.78 6.37 3.58
CA SER A 38 3.73 7.41 4.02
C SER A 38 4.77 7.72 2.93
N HIS A 39 5.24 6.72 2.19
CA HIS A 39 6.11 6.93 1.02
C HIS A 39 5.41 7.72 -0.08
N TYR A 40 4.14 7.42 -0.38
CA TYR A 40 3.36 8.19 -1.34
C TYR A 40 3.08 9.63 -0.88
N ALA A 41 2.79 9.83 0.40
CA ALA A 41 2.53 11.15 0.96
C ALA A 41 3.80 12.03 0.95
N ALA A 42 4.95 11.46 1.31
CA ALA A 42 6.25 12.15 1.25
C ALA A 42 6.62 12.53 -0.20
N ALA A 43 6.31 11.69 -1.18
CA ALA A 43 6.55 12.00 -2.59
C ALA A 43 5.63 13.11 -3.12
N ARG A 44 4.42 13.28 -2.56
CA ARG A 44 3.49 14.36 -2.93
C ARG A 44 3.94 15.76 -2.48
N ASP A 45 4.55 15.87 -1.30
CA ASP A 45 5.00 17.17 -0.76
C ASP A 45 6.33 17.65 -1.38
N ILE A 46 7.10 16.75 -1.99
CA ILE A 46 8.35 17.10 -2.67
C ILE A 46 8.02 17.73 -4.04
N SER A 47 8.03 19.07 -4.05
CA SER A 47 7.64 19.91 -5.19
C SER A 47 8.72 20.06 -6.28
N HIS A 48 9.89 19.44 -6.13
CA HIS A 48 10.96 19.55 -7.14
C HIS A 48 10.65 18.66 -8.36
N GLU A 49 10.16 19.23 -9.44
CA GLU A 49 9.91 18.53 -10.70
C GLU A 49 11.16 17.80 -11.21
N VAL A 50 11.00 16.54 -11.63
CA VAL A 50 12.11 15.71 -12.14
C VAL A 50 12.03 15.63 -13.66
N GLU A 51 13.18 15.60 -14.31
CA GLU A 51 13.27 15.42 -15.76
C GLU A 51 12.88 13.98 -16.14
N TRP A 52 11.95 13.84 -17.07
CA TRP A 52 11.52 12.53 -17.54
C TRP A 52 12.60 11.84 -18.37
N THR A 53 12.91 10.58 -18.06
CA THR A 53 13.88 9.75 -18.80
C THR A 53 13.22 8.46 -19.27
N SER A 54 13.54 8.03 -20.49
CA SER A 54 13.04 6.77 -21.04
C SER A 54 13.68 5.52 -20.43
N LYS A 55 14.80 5.67 -19.70
CA LYS A 55 15.49 4.57 -19.01
C LYS A 55 14.88 4.27 -17.63
N GLY A 56 13.91 5.08 -17.20
CA GLY A 56 13.42 5.08 -15.83
C GLY A 56 14.26 5.98 -14.92
N VAL A 57 13.82 6.08 -13.67
CA VAL A 57 14.49 6.83 -12.61
C VAL A 57 14.73 5.90 -11.43
N GLY A 58 15.63 6.28 -10.52
CA GLY A 58 15.85 5.52 -9.29
C GLY A 58 14.59 5.45 -8.43
N GLU A 59 14.51 4.45 -7.54
CA GLU A 59 13.35 4.22 -6.68
C GLU A 59 12.98 5.44 -5.83
N GLU A 60 13.97 6.28 -5.49
CA GLU A 60 13.84 7.51 -4.73
C GLU A 60 13.11 8.65 -5.48
N LEU A 61 13.00 8.55 -6.80
CA LEU A 61 12.34 9.52 -7.67
C LEU A 61 10.97 9.03 -8.17
N LEU A 62 10.55 7.82 -7.77
CA LEU A 62 9.25 7.26 -8.13
C LEU A 62 8.10 8.10 -7.55
N TYR A 63 6.98 8.12 -8.29
CA TYR A 63 5.74 8.83 -7.93
C TYR A 63 5.83 10.36 -7.81
N ARG A 64 6.93 10.94 -8.29
CA ARG A 64 7.10 12.39 -8.37
C ARG A 64 6.56 12.95 -9.69
N ARG A 65 6.17 14.23 -9.70
CA ARG A 65 5.79 14.93 -10.93
C ARG A 65 7.00 15.03 -11.86
N ALA A 66 6.89 14.46 -13.05
CA ALA A 66 7.90 14.56 -14.09
C ALA A 66 7.51 15.62 -15.13
N HIS A 67 8.49 16.35 -15.62
CA HIS A 67 8.32 17.27 -16.75
C HIS A 67 9.19 16.79 -17.91
N LEU A 68 8.72 17.06 -19.13
CA LEU A 68 9.49 16.82 -20.35
C LEU A 68 9.28 18.01 -21.29
N THR A 69 10.37 18.46 -21.90
CA THR A 69 10.31 19.52 -22.89
C THR A 69 10.31 18.88 -24.28
N CYS A 70 9.27 19.14 -25.06
CA CYS A 70 9.21 18.68 -26.45
C CYS A 70 10.18 19.52 -27.29
N SER A 71 11.31 18.93 -27.71
CA SER A 71 12.32 19.63 -28.52
C SER A 71 11.97 19.65 -30.00
N ALA A 72 11.36 18.59 -30.53
CA ALA A 72 10.91 18.51 -31.91
C ALA A 72 9.81 17.44 -32.08
N VAL A 73 8.83 17.73 -32.93
CA VAL A 73 7.79 16.77 -33.31
C VAL A 73 8.35 15.83 -34.38
N ARG A 74 8.48 14.53 -34.07
CA ARG A 74 8.97 13.51 -35.02
C ARG A 74 7.86 12.78 -35.77
N GLY A 75 6.61 12.94 -35.36
CA GLY A 75 5.46 12.29 -35.97
C GLY A 75 4.18 12.61 -35.21
N HIS A 76 3.05 12.45 -35.88
CA HIS A 76 1.73 12.61 -35.29
C HIS A 76 1.02 11.25 -35.30
N SER A 77 0.36 10.92 -34.18
CA SER A 77 -0.54 9.77 -34.08
C SER A 77 -1.86 10.28 -33.53
N SER A 78 -2.97 10.07 -34.25
CA SER A 78 -4.30 10.40 -33.73
C SER A 78 -4.80 9.21 -32.91
N ILE A 79 -4.57 9.25 -31.60
CA ILE A 79 -5.23 8.36 -30.66
C ILE A 79 -6.13 9.27 -29.82
N ALA A 80 -7.41 9.31 -30.18
CA ALA A 80 -8.43 9.93 -29.35
C ALA A 80 -8.86 8.89 -28.30
N GLY A 81 -8.74 9.25 -27.02
CA GLY A 81 -9.21 8.44 -25.89
C GLY A 81 -10.69 8.62 -25.63
#